data_AF-K7UKY0-F1
#
_entry.id   AF-K7UKY0-F1
#
_cell.length_a   1.000
_cell.length_b   1.000
_cell.length_c   1.000
_cell.angle_alpha   90.00
_cell.angle_beta   90.00
_cell.angle_gamma   90.00
#
_symmetry.space_group_name_H-M   'P 1'
#
loop_
_entity.id
_entity.type
_entity.pdbx_description
1 polymer ?
#
loop_
_entity_poly.entity_id
_entity_poly.type
_entity_poly.pdbx_seq_one_letter_code
_entity_poly.pdbx_strand_id
1 'polypeptide(L)'
;MPAVKDGEFGFNLLVGGFISPKRWAEALPLDAWVAGDDVVPVCKAILEAYRDLGSRGNRQKTRMMWLIDELGMEVFRSEVEKRMPNGVLERAAPEDLVDKRWERRDYLGVHPQKQEGLSYVGLHVPVGRLQAADMFELARLADEYGTGELRLTVEQNIVLPNVSNERLDALLAEPLLQEQRLSPRPSMLLRGLVACTGNQFCGQAIIETKARALQVAREVEKRVAVPRPVRMHWTGCPNSCGQVQVADIGFMGCLTKDSDGKIVEAADIFVGGRVGSDSHLADVYRKSVPCKDLVPIVADLLVERFGAVPREREEDEE
;
A
#
# COMPACT_ATOMS: atom_id res chain seq x y z
N MET A 1 -13.28 -9.87 -7.42
CA MET A 1 -13.88 -8.71 -8.10
C MET A 1 -15.39 -8.83 -8.00
N PRO A 2 -16.11 -7.90 -7.34
CA PRO A 2 -17.57 -7.99 -7.22
C PRO A 2 -18.20 -7.98 -8.61
N ALA A 3 -19.11 -8.91 -8.91
CA ALA A 3 -19.68 -9.10 -10.24
C ALA A 3 -21.11 -9.65 -10.14
N VAL A 4 -21.95 -9.35 -11.13
CA VAL A 4 -23.28 -9.95 -11.26
C VAL A 4 -23.25 -10.98 -12.37
N LYS A 5 -23.75 -12.18 -12.10
CA LYS A 5 -23.87 -13.27 -13.07
C LYS A 5 -25.27 -13.85 -13.01
N ASP A 6 -25.95 -13.92 -14.16
CA ASP A 6 -27.31 -14.46 -14.27
C ASP A 6 -28.32 -13.88 -13.27
N GLY A 7 -28.15 -12.59 -12.91
CA GLY A 7 -29.00 -11.88 -11.96
C GLY A 7 -28.59 -12.02 -10.48
N GLU A 8 -27.54 -12.79 -10.17
CA GLU A 8 -27.05 -13.03 -8.83
C GLU A 8 -25.74 -12.26 -8.55
N PHE A 9 -25.61 -11.72 -7.34
CA PHE A 9 -24.40 -11.02 -6.90
C PHE A 9 -23.35 -12.01 -6.38
N GLY A 10 -22.10 -11.81 -6.80
CA GLY A 10 -20.98 -12.63 -6.36
C GLY A 10 -19.63 -12.00 -6.70
N PHE A 11 -18.63 -12.85 -6.89
CA PHE A 11 -17.26 -12.42 -7.11
C PHE A 11 -16.55 -13.23 -8.21
N ASN A 12 -16.03 -12.53 -9.22
CA ASN A 12 -14.98 -13.03 -10.10
C ASN A 12 -13.66 -13.19 -9.33
N LEU A 13 -12.90 -14.24 -9.61
CA LEU A 13 -11.71 -14.61 -8.84
C LEU A 13 -10.41 -14.29 -9.57
N LEU A 14 -9.51 -13.59 -8.88
CA LEU A 14 -8.12 -13.39 -9.28
C LEU A 14 -7.21 -14.16 -8.33
N VAL A 15 -6.15 -14.79 -8.84
CA VAL A 15 -5.26 -15.68 -8.09
C VAL A 15 -3.78 -15.43 -8.41
N GLY A 16 -2.91 -15.84 -7.48
CA GLY A 16 -1.47 -15.94 -7.74
C GLY A 16 -0.64 -14.66 -7.52
N GLY A 17 -1.26 -13.48 -7.37
CA GLY A 17 -0.51 -12.24 -7.17
C GLY A 17 0.45 -12.31 -5.98
N PHE A 18 1.71 -11.90 -6.19
CA PHE A 18 2.72 -11.91 -5.13
C PHE A 18 3.93 -11.02 -5.40
N ILE A 19 4.63 -10.65 -4.32
CA ILE A 19 5.95 -10.02 -4.35
C ILE A 19 6.94 -10.88 -3.56
N SER A 20 8.16 -11.01 -4.06
CA SER A 20 9.30 -11.67 -3.42
C SER A 20 10.62 -11.10 -3.94
N PRO A 21 11.77 -11.39 -3.29
CA PRO A 21 13.09 -11.00 -3.80
C PRO A 21 13.40 -11.50 -5.21
N LYS A 22 12.88 -12.67 -5.59
CA LYS A 22 13.21 -13.34 -6.85
C LYS A 22 12.29 -12.95 -8.01
N ARG A 23 11.01 -12.72 -7.71
CA ARG A 23 9.94 -12.46 -8.68
C ARG A 23 8.78 -11.76 -7.99
N TRP A 24 8.13 -10.88 -8.73
CA TRP A 24 6.81 -10.35 -8.44
C TRP A 24 5.90 -10.59 -9.64
N ALA A 25 4.61 -10.74 -9.38
CA ALA A 25 3.59 -10.96 -10.41
C ALA A 25 2.25 -10.40 -9.93
N GLU A 26 1.50 -9.81 -10.85
CA GLU A 26 0.10 -9.47 -10.63
C GLU A 26 -0.77 -10.73 -10.53
N ALA A 27 -1.93 -10.60 -9.89
CA ALA A 27 -2.89 -11.69 -9.85
C ALA A 27 -3.55 -11.87 -11.23
N LEU A 28 -3.80 -13.11 -11.62
CA LEU A 28 -4.38 -13.49 -12.90
C LEU A 28 -5.82 -13.99 -12.70
N PRO A 29 -6.71 -13.85 -13.70
CA PRO A 29 -8.04 -14.45 -13.64
C PRO A 29 -7.96 -15.97 -13.51
N LEU A 30 -8.68 -16.53 -12.53
CA LEU A 30 -8.90 -17.98 -12.43
C LEU A 30 -9.93 -18.47 -13.47
N ASP A 31 -10.57 -17.55 -14.19
CA ASP A 31 -11.78 -17.79 -14.98
C ASP A 31 -12.87 -18.49 -14.14
N ALA A 32 -13.16 -17.89 -12.99
CA ALA A 32 -14.14 -18.38 -12.05
C ALA A 32 -14.96 -17.26 -11.41
N TRP A 33 -16.22 -17.57 -11.13
CA TRP A 33 -17.15 -16.75 -10.36
C TRP A 33 -17.79 -17.60 -9.26
N VAL A 34 -18.10 -16.98 -8.12
CA VAL A 34 -18.86 -17.60 -7.03
C VAL A 34 -19.90 -16.63 -6.47
N ALA A 35 -21.03 -17.15 -6.01
CA ALA A 35 -22.02 -16.38 -5.27
C ALA A 35 -21.44 -15.81 -3.97
N GLY A 36 -22.10 -14.80 -3.40
CA GLY A 36 -21.66 -14.16 -2.15
C GLY A 36 -21.46 -15.13 -0.98
N ASP A 37 -22.32 -16.16 -0.88
CA ASP A 37 -22.26 -17.16 0.20
C ASP A 37 -21.10 -18.16 0.03
N ASP A 38 -20.54 -18.27 -1.18
CA ASP A 38 -19.48 -19.23 -1.52
C ASP A 38 -18.05 -18.67 -1.37
N VAL A 39 -17.90 -17.47 -0.83
CA VAL A 39 -16.58 -16.85 -0.58
C VAL A 39 -15.69 -17.72 0.31
N VAL A 40 -16.24 -18.26 1.41
CA VAL A 40 -15.48 -19.14 2.33
C VAL A 40 -15.22 -20.51 1.70
N PRO A 41 -16.23 -21.20 1.12
CA PRO A 41 -16.02 -22.43 0.36
C PRO A 41 -14.89 -22.35 -0.68
N VAL A 42 -14.88 -21.33 -1.55
CA VAL A 42 -13.86 -21.24 -2.59
C VAL A 42 -12.48 -20.88 -2.04
N CYS A 43 -12.41 -20.06 -0.99
CA CYS A 43 -11.17 -19.78 -0.29
C CYS A 43 -10.55 -21.08 0.28
N LYS A 44 -11.37 -21.92 0.91
CA LYS A 44 -10.96 -23.23 1.40
C LYS A 44 -10.48 -24.13 0.26
N ALA A 45 -11.23 -24.21 -0.84
CA ALA A 45 -10.88 -25.05 -1.99
C ALA A 45 -9.52 -24.64 -2.61
N ILE A 46 -9.28 -23.34 -2.79
CA ILE A 46 -8.00 -22.79 -3.27
C ILE A 46 -6.86 -23.14 -2.30
N LEU A 47 -7.08 -22.95 -1.00
CA LEU A 47 -6.07 -23.26 0.02
C LEU A 47 -5.76 -24.75 0.09
N GLU A 48 -6.75 -25.62 -0.05
CA GLU A 48 -6.57 -27.08 -0.07
C GLU A 48 -5.80 -27.51 -1.33
N ALA A 49 -6.15 -26.99 -2.51
CA ALA A 49 -5.38 -27.25 -3.74
C ALA A 49 -3.91 -26.82 -3.59
N TYR A 50 -3.68 -25.61 -3.06
CA TYR A 50 -2.33 -25.11 -2.82
C TYR A 50 -1.57 -25.92 -1.76
N ARG A 51 -2.24 -26.31 -0.66
CA ARG A 51 -1.64 -27.13 0.42
C ARG A 51 -1.21 -28.50 -0.08
N ASP A 52 -2.07 -29.14 -0.87
CA ASP A 52 -1.91 -30.54 -1.29
C ASP A 52 -0.90 -30.68 -2.43
N LEU A 53 -0.87 -29.71 -3.36
CA LEU A 53 -0.09 -29.82 -4.60
C LEU A 53 1.12 -28.87 -4.64
N GLY A 54 1.16 -27.85 -3.78
CA GLY A 54 2.21 -26.83 -3.79
C GLY A 54 3.60 -27.39 -3.43
N SER A 55 4.62 -26.96 -4.18
CA SER A 55 6.01 -27.31 -3.88
C SER A 55 6.44 -26.88 -2.47
N ARG A 56 7.17 -27.77 -1.78
CA ARG A 56 7.75 -27.55 -0.44
C ARG A 56 9.28 -27.51 -0.43
N GLY A 57 9.89 -27.40 -1.62
CA GLY A 57 11.34 -27.35 -1.79
C GLY A 57 11.94 -25.97 -1.54
N ASN A 58 12.59 -25.39 -2.56
CA ASN A 58 13.20 -24.07 -2.46
C ASN A 58 12.14 -23.00 -2.12
N ARG A 59 12.26 -22.37 -0.94
CA ARG A 59 11.35 -21.32 -0.44
C ARG A 59 11.12 -20.15 -1.40
N GLN A 60 12.03 -19.87 -2.33
CA GLN A 60 11.84 -18.82 -3.34
C GLN A 60 10.87 -19.21 -4.47
N LYS A 61 10.47 -20.50 -4.52
CA LYS A 61 9.57 -21.08 -5.53
C LYS A 61 8.37 -21.81 -4.90
N THR A 62 7.97 -21.45 -3.68
CA THR A 62 6.85 -22.11 -3.00
C THR A 62 5.56 -21.30 -2.98
N ARG A 63 5.53 -20.05 -3.48
CA ARG A 63 4.30 -19.23 -3.57
C ARG A 63 3.33 -19.82 -4.61
N MET A 64 2.02 -19.65 -4.39
CA MET A 64 0.96 -20.25 -5.21
C MET A 64 1.09 -20.00 -6.73
N MET A 65 1.62 -18.85 -7.17
CA MET A 65 1.85 -18.63 -8.61
C MET A 65 2.79 -19.66 -9.24
N TRP A 66 3.78 -20.16 -8.51
CA TRP A 66 4.67 -21.20 -9.03
C TRP A 66 3.94 -22.52 -9.27
N LEU A 67 2.95 -22.85 -8.43
CA LEU A 67 2.08 -24.01 -8.65
C LEU A 67 1.18 -23.79 -9.88
N ILE A 68 0.65 -22.59 -10.05
CA ILE A 68 -0.16 -22.21 -11.22
C ILE A 68 0.67 -22.32 -12.50
N ASP A 69 1.91 -21.84 -12.50
CA ASP A 69 2.82 -21.94 -13.65
C ASP A 69 3.18 -23.41 -13.98
N GLU A 70 3.29 -24.26 -12.97
CA GLU A 70 3.64 -25.68 -13.14
C GLU A 70 2.47 -26.51 -13.69
N LEU A 71 1.27 -26.33 -13.15
CA LEU A 71 0.07 -27.07 -13.58
C LEU A 71 -0.56 -26.47 -14.83
N GLY A 72 -0.42 -25.16 -15.04
CA GLY A 72 -1.26 -24.37 -15.92
C GLY A 72 -2.57 -23.96 -15.23
N MET A 73 -3.12 -22.81 -15.64
CA MET A 73 -4.29 -22.20 -14.99
C MET A 73 -5.53 -23.11 -14.99
N GLU A 74 -5.84 -23.76 -16.12
CA GLU A 74 -7.02 -24.64 -16.22
C GLU A 74 -6.93 -25.88 -15.33
N VAL A 75 -5.73 -26.47 -15.22
CA VAL A 75 -5.52 -27.61 -14.32
C VAL A 75 -5.64 -27.15 -12.87
N PHE A 76 -5.04 -26.02 -12.50
CA PHE A 76 -5.21 -25.44 -11.17
C PHE A 76 -6.68 -25.14 -10.85
N ARG A 77 -7.43 -24.55 -11.80
CA ARG A 77 -8.88 -24.32 -11.68
C ARG A 77 -9.65 -25.62 -11.44
N SER A 78 -9.34 -26.68 -12.18
CA SER A 78 -9.97 -28.00 -11.98
C SER A 78 -9.68 -28.57 -10.58
N GLU A 79 -8.47 -28.36 -10.06
CA GLU A 79 -8.12 -28.77 -8.69
C GLU A 79 -8.90 -28.00 -7.62
N VAL A 80 -9.22 -26.73 -7.86
CA VAL A 80 -10.13 -25.94 -7.01
C VAL A 80 -11.56 -26.47 -7.11
N GLU A 81 -12.06 -26.69 -8.33
CA GLU A 81 -13.42 -27.18 -8.59
C GLU A 81 -13.72 -28.50 -7.89
N LYS A 82 -12.79 -29.48 -7.95
CA LYS A 82 -12.91 -30.77 -7.25
C LYS A 82 -13.07 -30.64 -5.73
N ARG A 83 -12.65 -29.51 -5.16
CA ARG A 83 -12.67 -29.22 -3.71
C ARG A 83 -13.82 -28.29 -3.31
N MET A 84 -14.61 -27.82 -4.27
CA MET A 84 -15.85 -27.10 -3.97
C MET A 84 -16.89 -28.07 -3.38
N PRO A 85 -17.76 -27.62 -2.45
CA PRO A 85 -18.74 -28.50 -1.79
C PRO A 85 -19.62 -29.29 -2.76
N ASN A 86 -19.99 -28.68 -3.88
CA ASN A 86 -20.87 -29.28 -4.89
C ASN A 86 -20.09 -29.80 -6.11
N GLY A 87 -18.76 -29.73 -6.10
CA GLY A 87 -17.92 -30.09 -7.24
C GLY A 87 -18.10 -29.21 -8.48
N VAL A 88 -18.71 -28.04 -8.33
CA VAL A 88 -18.97 -27.08 -9.41
C VAL A 88 -18.25 -25.78 -9.09
N LEU A 89 -17.50 -25.26 -10.07
CA LEU A 89 -16.96 -23.91 -10.04
C LEU A 89 -17.38 -23.24 -11.34
N GLU A 90 -18.21 -22.22 -11.23
CA GLU A 90 -18.70 -21.51 -12.40
C GLU A 90 -17.61 -20.70 -13.09
N ARG A 91 -17.72 -20.52 -14.41
CA ARG A 91 -16.85 -19.61 -15.18
C ARG A 91 -17.08 -18.16 -14.80
N ALA A 92 -16.09 -17.30 -15.03
CA ALA A 92 -16.17 -15.90 -14.67
C ALA A 92 -17.39 -15.21 -15.31
N ALA A 93 -17.98 -14.25 -14.60
CA ALA A 93 -18.91 -13.30 -15.19
C ALA A 93 -18.16 -12.46 -16.26
N PRO A 94 -18.78 -12.15 -17.41
CA PRO A 94 -18.13 -11.37 -18.47
C PRO A 94 -17.67 -9.97 -18.03
N GLU A 95 -18.41 -9.36 -17.11
CA GLU A 95 -18.12 -8.04 -16.56
C GLU A 95 -18.20 -8.07 -15.02
N ASP A 96 -17.36 -7.27 -14.39
CA ASP A 96 -17.41 -6.99 -12.95
C ASP A 96 -17.99 -5.60 -12.69
N LEU A 97 -18.34 -5.32 -11.44
CA LEU A 97 -18.96 -4.07 -10.99
C LEU A 97 -17.96 -2.93 -10.75
N VAL A 98 -16.66 -3.13 -11.04
CA VAL A 98 -15.64 -2.10 -10.82
C VAL A 98 -15.61 -1.15 -12.02
N ASP A 99 -15.96 0.11 -11.80
CA ASP A 99 -15.81 1.14 -12.83
C ASP A 99 -14.32 1.36 -13.12
N LYS A 100 -13.92 1.11 -14.36
CA LYS A 100 -12.54 1.29 -14.83
C LYS A 100 -12.18 2.77 -15.01
N ARG A 101 -13.17 3.66 -15.11
CA ARG A 101 -12.99 5.11 -15.26
C ARG A 101 -13.07 5.77 -13.89
N TRP A 102 -12.11 5.45 -13.03
CA TRP A 102 -12.14 5.90 -11.64
C TRP A 102 -10.83 6.57 -11.24
N GLU A 103 -10.93 7.72 -10.58
CA GLU A 103 -9.82 8.36 -9.91
C GLU A 103 -9.77 7.92 -8.45
N ARG A 104 -8.61 7.43 -8.00
CA ARG A 104 -8.43 7.03 -6.60
C ARG A 104 -8.63 8.26 -5.71
N ARG A 105 -9.65 8.21 -4.87
CA ARG A 105 -9.99 9.27 -3.90
C ARG A 105 -9.02 9.24 -2.71
N ASP A 106 -8.68 10.42 -2.22
CA ASP A 106 -8.04 10.58 -0.93
C ASP A 106 -9.05 10.36 0.19
N TYR A 107 -8.68 9.57 1.21
CA TYR A 107 -9.51 9.31 2.39
C TYR A 107 -9.07 10.13 3.61
N LEU A 108 -7.91 10.78 3.57
CA LEU A 108 -7.44 11.64 4.66
C LEU A 108 -8.27 12.93 4.69
N GLY A 109 -8.51 13.44 5.90
CA GLY A 109 -9.41 14.58 6.11
C GLY A 109 -10.82 14.14 6.45
N VAL A 110 -11.74 15.11 6.43
CA VAL A 110 -13.17 14.90 6.76
C VAL A 110 -13.95 14.59 5.49
N HIS A 111 -14.77 13.55 5.54
CA HIS A 111 -15.58 13.11 4.41
C HIS A 111 -16.97 12.70 4.88
N PRO A 112 -18.04 13.14 4.19
CA PRO A 112 -19.40 12.70 4.52
C PRO A 112 -19.56 11.20 4.28
N GLN A 113 -20.27 10.53 5.18
CA GLN A 113 -20.70 9.15 4.99
C GLN A 113 -21.98 9.07 4.17
N LYS A 114 -22.37 7.84 3.80
CA LYS A 114 -23.68 7.58 3.17
C LYS A 114 -24.86 7.82 4.13
N GLN A 115 -24.61 7.75 5.43
CA GLN A 115 -25.58 8.05 6.48
C GLN A 115 -25.63 9.56 6.70
N GLU A 116 -26.83 10.13 6.63
CA GLU A 116 -27.04 11.56 6.85
C GLU A 116 -26.56 11.97 8.25
N GLY A 117 -25.92 13.14 8.33
CA GLY A 117 -25.39 13.70 9.58
C GLY A 117 -24.07 13.09 10.07
N LEU A 118 -23.54 12.07 9.41
CA LEU A 118 -22.28 11.42 9.79
C LEU A 118 -21.14 11.70 8.80
N SER A 119 -19.94 11.81 9.34
CA SER A 119 -18.68 11.87 8.61
C SER A 119 -17.70 10.80 9.10
N TYR A 120 -16.68 10.52 8.29
CA TYR A 120 -15.47 9.86 8.75
C TYR A 120 -14.28 10.83 8.65
N VAL A 121 -13.29 10.63 9.51
CA VAL A 121 -12.06 11.42 9.51
C VAL A 121 -10.86 10.49 9.30
N GLY A 122 -10.19 10.64 8.16
CA GLY A 122 -8.92 9.96 7.90
C GLY A 122 -7.76 10.71 8.53
N LEU A 123 -6.99 10.02 9.35
CA LEU A 123 -5.87 10.53 10.13
C LEU A 123 -4.56 9.94 9.62
N HIS A 124 -3.60 10.80 9.30
CA HIS A 124 -2.26 10.36 8.93
C HIS A 124 -1.53 9.84 10.16
N VAL A 125 -0.93 8.65 10.06
CA VAL A 125 0.00 8.14 11.06
C VAL A 125 1.38 8.14 10.45
N PRO A 126 2.31 9.02 10.88
CA PRO A 126 3.66 9.09 10.32
C PRO A 126 4.31 7.70 10.31
N VAL A 127 4.52 7.17 9.10
CA VAL A 127 5.07 5.83 8.83
C VAL A 127 4.44 4.70 9.68
N GLY A 128 3.14 4.83 10.02
CA GLY A 128 2.40 3.85 10.81
C GLY A 128 2.98 3.54 12.17
N ARG A 129 3.71 4.47 12.80
CA ARG A 129 4.33 4.27 14.11
C ARG A 129 3.50 4.96 15.19
N LEU A 130 3.10 4.20 16.20
CA LEU A 130 2.40 4.68 17.40
C LEU A 130 3.12 4.18 18.65
N GLN A 131 3.08 4.97 19.71
CA GLN A 131 3.38 4.56 21.07
C GLN A 131 2.09 4.23 21.82
N ALA A 132 2.20 3.58 22.98
CA ALA A 132 1.03 3.21 23.79
C ALA A 132 0.13 4.41 24.11
N ALA A 133 0.72 5.56 24.47
CA ALA A 133 -0.02 6.78 24.74
C ALA A 133 -0.82 7.29 23.53
N ASP A 134 -0.28 7.17 22.32
CA ASP A 134 -1.01 7.53 21.09
C ASP A 134 -2.22 6.62 20.89
N MET A 135 -2.06 5.32 21.16
CA MET A 135 -3.13 4.34 21.01
C MET A 135 -4.27 4.57 22.02
N PHE A 136 -3.94 4.91 23.27
CA PHE A 136 -4.94 5.24 24.28
C PHE A 136 -5.73 6.51 23.90
N GLU A 137 -5.04 7.55 23.42
CA GLU A 137 -5.73 8.76 22.97
C GLU A 137 -6.58 8.49 21.71
N LEU A 138 -6.10 7.69 20.74
CA LEU A 138 -6.93 7.29 19.60
C LEU A 138 -8.19 6.53 20.02
N ALA A 139 -8.08 5.63 21.01
CA ALA A 139 -9.22 4.92 21.56
C ALA A 139 -10.21 5.89 22.24
N ARG A 140 -9.69 6.84 23.06
CA ARG A 140 -10.52 7.91 23.64
C ARG A 140 -11.24 8.70 22.56
N LEU A 141 -10.55 9.13 21.50
CA LEU A 141 -11.19 9.86 20.39
C LEU A 141 -12.26 9.02 19.69
N ALA A 142 -12.04 7.70 19.56
CA ALA A 142 -13.01 6.81 18.94
C ALA A 142 -14.29 6.64 19.77
N ASP A 143 -14.15 6.47 21.08
CA ASP A 143 -15.28 6.40 22.02
C ASP A 143 -15.98 7.74 22.17
N GLU A 144 -15.19 8.80 22.25
CA GLU A 144 -15.69 10.14 22.47
C GLU A 144 -16.41 10.62 21.22
N TYR A 145 -15.81 10.63 20.03
CA TYR A 145 -16.35 11.27 18.83
C TYR A 145 -17.05 10.33 17.85
N GLY A 146 -16.71 9.04 17.86
CA GLY A 146 -17.26 8.04 16.96
C GLY A 146 -18.14 7.03 17.71
N THR A 147 -17.93 5.75 17.40
CA THR A 147 -18.65 4.62 18.00
C THR A 147 -17.71 3.57 18.60
N GLY A 148 -16.53 3.99 19.06
CA GLY A 148 -15.47 3.08 19.55
C GLY A 148 -14.78 2.27 18.45
N GLU A 149 -14.93 2.67 17.18
CA GLU A 149 -14.35 1.98 16.02
C GLU A 149 -13.17 2.76 15.45
N LEU A 150 -12.08 2.05 15.12
CA LEU A 150 -10.96 2.57 14.34
C LEU A 150 -10.67 1.60 13.19
N ARG A 151 -10.42 2.12 11.99
CA ARG A 151 -10.07 1.32 10.82
C ARG A 151 -8.63 1.60 10.41
N LEU A 152 -7.84 0.54 10.22
CA LEU A 152 -6.49 0.65 9.68
C LEU A 152 -6.52 0.64 8.15
N THR A 153 -5.58 1.34 7.52
CA THR A 153 -5.40 1.33 6.07
C THR A 153 -4.09 0.65 5.67
N VAL A 154 -4.00 0.21 4.41
CA VAL A 154 -2.78 -0.41 3.87
C VAL A 154 -1.64 0.59 3.70
N GLU A 155 -1.94 1.88 3.58
CA GLU A 155 -0.94 2.95 3.63
C GLU A 155 -0.57 3.34 5.06
N GLN A 156 -0.90 2.49 6.04
CA GLN A 156 -0.48 2.58 7.44
C GLN A 156 -1.12 3.75 8.21
N ASN A 157 -2.26 4.25 7.73
CA ASN A 157 -3.03 5.32 8.36
C ASN A 157 -4.26 4.76 9.10
N ILE A 158 -5.03 5.66 9.72
CA ILE A 158 -6.24 5.33 10.47
C ILE A 158 -7.43 6.12 9.93
N VAL A 159 -8.61 5.52 9.95
CA VAL A 159 -9.90 6.20 9.73
C VAL A 159 -10.73 6.08 11.00
N LEU A 160 -11.24 7.20 11.49
CA LEU A 160 -12.25 7.29 12.54
C LEU A 160 -13.63 7.48 11.88
N PRO A 161 -14.47 6.43 11.78
CA PRO A 161 -15.79 6.52 11.20
C PRO A 161 -16.84 7.01 12.23
N ASN A 162 -18.04 7.29 11.72
CA ASN A 162 -19.26 7.48 12.49
C ASN A 162 -19.20 8.70 13.43
N VAL A 163 -18.49 9.74 12.99
CA VAL A 163 -18.41 11.02 13.71
C VAL A 163 -19.62 11.88 13.34
N SER A 164 -20.36 12.34 14.35
CA SER A 164 -21.44 13.32 14.13
C SER A 164 -20.86 14.62 13.56
N ASN A 165 -21.49 15.16 12.51
CA ASN A 165 -21.05 16.40 11.87
C ASN A 165 -20.98 17.59 12.85
N GLU A 166 -21.85 17.62 13.86
CA GLU A 166 -21.88 18.66 14.90
C GLU A 166 -20.63 18.66 15.80
N ARG A 167 -19.85 17.58 15.78
CA ARG A 167 -18.69 17.38 16.63
C ARG A 167 -17.36 17.46 15.89
N LEU A 168 -17.39 17.71 14.59
CA LEU A 168 -16.19 17.78 13.76
C LEU A 168 -15.24 18.88 14.22
N ASP A 169 -15.75 20.07 14.53
CA ASP A 169 -14.89 21.18 14.96
C ASP A 169 -14.18 20.87 16.29
N ALA A 170 -14.90 20.26 17.23
CA ALA A 170 -14.33 19.83 18.50
C ALA A 170 -13.27 18.72 18.30
N LEU A 171 -13.53 17.74 17.43
CA LEU A 171 -12.55 16.70 17.09
C LEU A 171 -11.31 17.30 16.42
N LEU A 172 -11.50 18.19 15.44
CA LEU A 172 -10.41 18.82 14.70
C LEU A 172 -9.56 19.75 15.56
N ALA A 173 -10.03 20.16 16.74
CA ALA A 173 -9.29 20.94 17.72
C ALA A 173 -8.47 20.07 18.71
N GLU A 174 -8.64 18.74 18.69
CA GLU A 174 -7.94 17.84 19.61
C GLU A 174 -6.41 17.93 19.44
N PRO A 175 -5.64 18.03 20.54
CA PRO A 175 -4.17 18.17 20.49
C PRO A 175 -3.47 17.05 19.72
N LEU A 176 -3.98 15.82 19.80
CA LEU A 176 -3.41 14.67 19.10
C LEU A 176 -3.42 14.84 17.56
N LEU A 177 -4.39 15.60 17.04
CA LEU A 177 -4.54 15.84 15.60
C LEU A 177 -3.74 17.05 15.12
N GLN A 178 -3.12 17.81 16.04
CA GLN A 178 -2.30 18.97 15.73
C GLN A 178 -0.83 18.62 15.47
N GLU A 179 -0.03 19.62 15.07
CA GLU A 179 1.43 19.56 15.00
C GLU A 179 2.01 18.39 14.19
N GLN A 180 1.25 17.90 13.19
CA GLN A 180 1.60 16.72 12.39
C GLN A 180 1.77 15.42 13.19
N ARG A 181 1.25 15.33 14.42
CA ARG A 181 1.30 14.10 15.21
C ARG A 181 0.41 13.03 14.57
N LEU A 182 -0.91 13.26 14.46
CA LEU A 182 -1.84 12.43 13.69
C LEU A 182 -2.79 13.27 12.80
N SER A 183 -2.21 14.10 11.94
CA SER A 183 -2.96 15.14 11.24
C SER A 183 -3.99 14.60 10.22
N PRO A 184 -5.19 15.18 10.13
CA PRO A 184 -6.13 14.94 9.03
C PRO A 184 -5.73 15.68 7.74
N ARG A 185 -4.73 16.57 7.80
CA ARG A 185 -4.28 17.39 6.66
C ARG A 185 -2.75 17.36 6.55
N PRO A 186 -2.11 16.19 6.39
CA PRO A 186 -0.67 16.14 6.16
C PRO A 186 -0.32 16.72 4.79
N SER A 187 0.97 16.95 4.57
CA SER A 187 1.52 17.39 3.28
C SER A 187 1.40 16.31 2.20
N MET A 188 1.49 16.71 0.93
CA MET A 188 1.19 15.84 -0.21
C MET A 188 2.08 14.60 -0.29
N LEU A 189 3.35 14.70 0.12
CA LEU A 189 4.24 13.53 0.11
C LEU A 189 3.99 12.59 1.30
N LEU A 190 3.56 13.13 2.45
CA LEU A 190 3.24 12.32 3.62
C LEU A 190 1.95 11.50 3.45
N ARG A 191 0.96 12.01 2.70
CA ARG A 191 -0.30 11.29 2.38
C ARG A 191 -0.06 9.91 1.77
N GLY A 192 0.94 9.82 0.90
CA GLY A 192 1.29 8.60 0.16
C GLY A 192 2.52 7.87 0.70
N LEU A 193 3.08 8.29 1.85
CA LEU A 193 4.30 7.71 2.39
C LEU A 193 4.03 6.40 3.13
N VAL A 194 4.65 5.32 2.67
CA VAL A 194 4.61 4.00 3.31
C VAL A 194 6.03 3.56 3.61
N ALA A 195 6.28 3.03 4.82
CA ALA A 195 7.59 2.50 5.17
C ALA A 195 7.48 1.19 5.95
N CYS A 196 8.22 0.17 5.53
CA CYS A 196 8.30 -1.08 6.30
C CYS A 196 9.09 -0.88 7.61
N THR A 197 9.19 -1.94 8.41
CA THR A 197 9.84 -1.90 9.73
C THR A 197 11.28 -1.39 9.73
N GLY A 198 12.09 -1.77 8.73
CA GLY A 198 13.51 -1.41 8.66
C GLY A 198 14.39 -2.07 9.74
N ASN A 199 15.68 -1.72 9.73
CA ASN A 199 16.68 -2.31 10.63
C ASN A 199 16.58 -1.84 12.10
N GLN A 200 15.62 -0.97 12.43
CA GLN A 200 15.30 -0.68 13.83
C GLN A 200 14.87 -1.96 14.58
N PHE A 201 14.15 -2.86 13.90
CA PHE A 201 13.67 -4.11 14.51
C PHE A 201 13.77 -5.35 13.60
N CYS A 202 13.72 -5.20 12.27
CA CYS A 202 13.70 -6.34 11.37
C CYS A 202 15.13 -6.86 11.10
N GLY A 203 15.43 -8.10 11.52
CA GLY A 203 16.72 -8.74 11.27
C GLY A 203 17.04 -9.09 9.81
N GLN A 204 16.10 -8.87 8.88
CA GLN A 204 16.34 -9.02 7.43
C GLN A 204 16.58 -7.68 6.73
N ALA A 205 16.37 -6.57 7.41
CA ALA A 205 16.51 -5.25 6.80
C ALA A 205 17.98 -4.91 6.61
N ILE A 206 18.28 -4.32 5.46
CA ILE A 206 19.62 -3.86 5.09
C ILE A 206 19.83 -2.41 5.55
N ILE A 207 18.75 -1.60 5.57
CA ILE A 207 18.79 -0.19 5.95
C ILE A 207 17.74 0.18 7.00
N GLU A 208 17.91 1.33 7.64
CA GLU A 208 16.85 2.02 8.39
C GLU A 208 15.84 2.63 7.41
N THR A 209 14.55 2.53 7.72
CA THR A 209 13.47 2.97 6.80
C THR A 209 12.58 4.06 7.37
N LYS A 210 12.07 3.91 8.59
CA LYS A 210 10.97 4.74 9.09
C LYS A 210 11.41 6.18 9.37
N ALA A 211 12.50 6.35 10.11
CA ALA A 211 13.02 7.68 10.41
C ALA A 211 13.55 8.34 9.12
N ARG A 212 14.23 7.58 8.28
CA ARG A 212 14.76 8.05 7.01
C ARG A 212 13.71 8.49 6.01
N ALA A 213 12.64 7.70 5.84
CA ALA A 213 11.55 8.03 4.93
C ALA A 213 10.92 9.38 5.29
N LEU A 214 10.67 9.62 6.59
CA LEU A 214 10.19 10.90 7.08
C LEU A 214 11.18 12.04 6.84
N GLN A 215 12.46 11.83 7.12
CA GLN A 215 13.51 12.83 6.89
C GLN A 215 13.59 13.22 5.42
N VAL A 216 13.68 12.24 4.52
CA VAL A 216 13.77 12.49 3.07
C VAL A 216 12.52 13.21 2.57
N ALA A 217 11.32 12.77 2.96
CA ALA A 217 10.08 13.45 2.56
C ALA A 217 10.08 14.93 2.99
N ARG A 218 10.42 15.22 4.24
CA ARG A 218 10.49 16.60 4.76
C ARG A 218 11.52 17.46 4.02
N GLU A 219 12.72 16.93 3.78
CA GLU A 219 13.78 17.67 3.08
C GLU A 219 13.44 17.89 1.59
N VAL A 220 12.72 16.97 0.95
CA VAL A 220 12.23 17.14 -0.42
C VAL A 220 11.14 18.23 -0.47
N GLU A 221 10.20 18.26 0.47
CA GLU A 221 9.12 19.26 0.50
C GLU A 221 9.62 20.70 0.73
N LYS A 222 10.80 20.87 1.35
CA LYS A 222 11.49 22.15 1.44
C LYS A 222 12.03 22.64 0.08
N ARG A 223 12.29 21.73 -0.86
CA ARG A 223 12.85 22.05 -2.18
C ARG A 223 11.80 22.20 -3.26
N VAL A 224 10.70 21.46 -3.17
CA VAL A 224 9.64 21.45 -4.20
C VAL A 224 8.25 21.51 -3.59
N ALA A 225 7.34 22.22 -4.26
CA ALA A 225 5.91 22.16 -4.03
C ALA A 225 5.30 21.08 -4.94
N VAL A 226 4.63 20.09 -4.36
CA VAL A 226 4.06 18.95 -5.10
C VAL A 226 2.55 19.16 -5.26
N PRO A 227 2.00 19.20 -6.49
CA PRO A 227 0.61 19.60 -6.72
C PRO A 227 -0.41 18.50 -6.40
N ARG A 228 0.04 17.25 -6.27
CA ARG A 228 -0.81 16.07 -6.05
C ARG A 228 -0.14 15.06 -5.13
N PRO A 229 -0.90 14.16 -4.49
CA PRO A 229 -0.31 13.06 -3.72
C PRO A 229 0.56 12.18 -4.63
N VAL A 230 1.85 12.08 -4.30
CA VAL A 230 2.79 11.14 -4.93
C VAL A 230 3.10 10.05 -3.91
N ARG A 231 2.88 8.79 -4.28
CA ARG A 231 3.02 7.64 -3.38
C ARG A 231 4.48 7.23 -3.34
N MET A 232 5.12 7.47 -2.20
CA MET A 232 6.49 7.08 -1.94
C MET A 232 6.53 5.88 -1.00
N HIS A 233 7.20 4.81 -1.39
CA HIS A 233 7.26 3.60 -0.58
C HIS A 233 8.69 3.21 -0.26
N TRP A 234 8.93 2.86 1.00
CA TRP A 234 10.24 2.45 1.52
C TRP A 234 10.20 1.02 2.03
N THR A 235 11.15 0.21 1.56
CA THR A 235 11.39 -1.14 2.07
C THR A 235 12.86 -1.35 2.37
N GLY A 236 13.17 -1.95 3.53
CA GLY A 236 14.55 -2.12 3.99
C GLY A 236 15.32 -3.23 3.30
N CYS A 237 14.65 -4.11 2.54
CA CYS A 237 15.28 -5.23 1.84
C CYS A 237 14.42 -5.76 0.67
N PRO A 238 14.94 -6.68 -0.17
CA PRO A 238 14.24 -7.23 -1.34
C PRO A 238 12.95 -8.00 -1.07
N ASN A 239 12.60 -8.31 0.19
CA ASN A 239 11.29 -8.89 0.51
C ASN A 239 10.14 -7.92 0.17
N SER A 240 10.43 -6.62 0.08
CA SER A 240 9.49 -5.58 -0.35
C SER A 240 8.18 -5.56 0.44
N CYS A 241 8.27 -5.67 1.77
CA CYS A 241 7.10 -5.51 2.64
C CYS A 241 6.46 -4.12 2.52
N GLY A 242 7.24 -3.11 2.14
CA GLY A 242 6.74 -1.77 1.81
C GLY A 242 6.22 -1.62 0.38
N GLN A 243 6.24 -2.68 -0.43
CA GLN A 243 5.61 -2.76 -1.76
C GLN A 243 6.12 -1.72 -2.76
N VAL A 244 7.45 -1.54 -2.88
CA VAL A 244 8.03 -0.50 -3.77
C VAL A 244 7.61 -0.62 -5.23
N GLN A 245 7.21 -1.82 -5.66
CA GLN A 245 6.72 -2.09 -7.01
C GLN A 245 5.37 -1.42 -7.30
N VAL A 246 4.56 -1.06 -6.30
CA VAL A 246 3.29 -0.36 -6.56
C VAL A 246 3.41 1.16 -6.47
N ALA A 247 4.56 1.67 -6.03
CA ALA A 247 4.77 3.08 -5.74
C ALA A 247 4.97 3.92 -6.99
N ASP A 248 4.63 5.20 -6.90
CA ASP A 248 5.03 6.18 -7.92
C ASP A 248 6.57 6.32 -7.90
N ILE A 249 7.14 6.41 -6.70
CA ILE A 249 8.59 6.34 -6.43
C ILE A 249 8.85 5.39 -5.26
N GLY A 250 9.57 4.30 -5.50
CA GLY A 250 9.90 3.28 -4.51
C GLY A 250 11.37 3.28 -4.12
N PHE A 251 11.68 2.88 -2.89
CA PHE A 251 13.04 2.85 -2.34
C PHE A 251 13.30 1.49 -1.67
N MET A 252 14.14 0.67 -2.30
CA MET A 252 14.54 -0.64 -1.78
C MET A 252 15.95 -0.60 -1.21
N GLY A 253 16.08 -0.89 0.07
CA GLY A 253 17.34 -0.86 0.79
C GLY A 253 18.40 -1.81 0.23
N CYS A 254 19.60 -1.28 0.05
CA CYS A 254 20.80 -1.99 -0.34
C CYS A 254 22.04 -1.35 0.32
N LEU A 255 23.22 -1.92 0.11
CA LEU A 255 24.50 -1.31 0.49
C LEU A 255 25.25 -0.92 -0.78
N THR A 256 25.99 0.18 -0.71
CA THR A 256 26.88 0.62 -1.77
C THR A 256 28.19 1.16 -1.18
N LYS A 257 29.15 1.52 -2.05
CA LYS A 257 30.33 2.29 -1.66
C LYS A 257 30.14 3.74 -2.10
N ASP A 258 30.47 4.69 -1.23
CA ASP A 258 30.53 6.09 -1.61
C ASP A 258 31.83 6.44 -2.38
N SER A 259 32.02 7.71 -2.70
CA SER A 259 33.19 8.24 -3.42
C SER A 259 34.51 7.94 -2.73
N ASP A 260 34.50 7.79 -1.40
CA ASP A 260 35.68 7.50 -0.58
C ASP A 260 35.87 5.98 -0.39
N GLY A 261 35.04 5.15 -1.03
CA GLY A 261 35.07 3.70 -0.97
C GLY A 261 34.46 3.11 0.31
N LYS A 262 33.83 3.92 1.17
CA LYS A 262 33.21 3.49 2.42
C LYS A 262 31.85 2.85 2.15
N ILE A 263 31.56 1.75 2.84
CA ILE A 263 30.24 1.10 2.76
C ILE A 263 29.20 2.00 3.44
N VAL A 264 28.16 2.36 2.70
CA VAL A 264 27.05 3.21 3.15
C VAL A 264 25.70 2.59 2.80
N GLU A 265 24.68 2.95 3.58
CA GLU A 265 23.30 2.59 3.26
C GLU A 265 22.84 3.31 1.97
N ALA A 266 22.15 2.57 1.12
CA ALA A 266 21.68 3.01 -0.18
C ALA A 266 20.27 2.52 -0.47
N ALA A 267 19.66 3.06 -1.52
CA ALA A 267 18.40 2.58 -2.06
C ALA A 267 18.50 2.37 -3.57
N ASP A 268 17.95 1.24 -4.03
CA ASP A 268 17.51 1.10 -5.41
C ASP A 268 16.18 1.86 -5.56
N ILE A 269 16.15 2.81 -6.48
CA ILE A 269 14.97 3.64 -6.78
C ILE A 269 14.13 2.94 -7.84
N PHE A 270 12.84 2.77 -7.56
CA PHE A 270 11.82 2.24 -8.46
C PHE A 270 10.91 3.38 -8.92
N VAL A 271 10.46 3.37 -10.18
CA VAL A 271 9.52 4.39 -10.71
C VAL A 271 8.52 3.72 -11.66
N GLY A 272 7.27 4.20 -11.64
CA GLY A 272 6.25 3.83 -12.63
C GLY A 272 5.21 2.82 -12.16
N GLY A 273 5.12 2.56 -10.84
CA GLY A 273 4.08 1.71 -10.27
C GLY A 273 2.74 2.44 -10.27
N ARG A 274 1.67 1.77 -10.69
CA ARG A 274 0.29 2.28 -10.71
C ARG A 274 -0.63 1.35 -9.94
N VAL A 275 -1.69 1.90 -9.37
CA VAL A 275 -2.73 1.17 -8.62
C VAL A 275 -4.11 1.55 -9.13
N GLY A 276 -5.13 0.77 -8.76
CA GLY A 276 -6.47 0.87 -9.33
C GLY A 276 -6.63 -0.09 -10.51
N SER A 277 -7.62 0.16 -11.36
CA SER A 277 -7.95 -0.73 -12.48
C SER A 277 -6.89 -0.75 -13.59
N ASP A 278 -6.09 0.31 -13.74
CA ASP A 278 -4.88 0.37 -14.58
C ASP A 278 -3.62 0.17 -13.71
N SER A 279 -3.53 -0.98 -13.05
CA SER A 279 -2.37 -1.33 -12.23
C SER A 279 -1.14 -1.59 -13.09
N HIS A 280 0.04 -1.31 -12.53
CA HIS A 280 1.31 -1.62 -13.16
C HIS A 280 2.39 -1.74 -12.09
N LEU A 281 3.31 -2.69 -12.24
CA LEU A 281 4.43 -2.87 -11.32
C LEU A 281 5.65 -2.08 -11.81
N ALA A 282 6.20 -1.24 -10.94
CA ALA A 282 7.37 -0.40 -11.19
C ALA A 282 8.62 -1.22 -11.48
N ASP A 283 9.49 -0.65 -12.32
CA ASP A 283 10.83 -1.15 -12.57
C ASP A 283 11.89 -0.35 -11.81
N VAL A 284 13.09 -0.92 -11.69
CA VAL A 284 14.24 -0.23 -11.13
C VAL A 284 14.66 0.89 -12.07
N TYR A 285 14.55 2.13 -11.62
CA TYR A 285 14.99 3.33 -12.31
C TYR A 285 16.49 3.60 -12.12
N ARG A 286 17.00 3.45 -10.88
CA ARG A 286 18.41 3.68 -10.55
C ARG A 286 18.84 2.79 -9.40
N LYS A 287 20.00 2.14 -9.51
CA LYS A 287 20.52 1.25 -8.47
C LYS A 287 21.50 1.94 -7.54
N SER A 288 21.58 1.45 -6.31
CA SER A 288 22.65 1.70 -5.35
C SER A 288 22.91 3.19 -5.07
N VAL A 289 21.86 3.99 -4.98
CA VAL A 289 21.97 5.42 -4.67
C VAL A 289 22.22 5.60 -3.17
N PRO A 290 23.37 6.16 -2.76
CA PRO A 290 23.61 6.44 -1.34
C PRO A 290 22.47 7.26 -0.74
N CYS A 291 22.01 6.89 0.46
CA CYS A 291 20.84 7.54 1.05
C CYS A 291 21.01 9.06 1.23
N LYS A 292 22.26 9.53 1.42
CA LYS A 292 22.61 10.96 1.51
C LYS A 292 22.31 11.75 0.24
N ASP A 293 22.26 11.08 -0.91
CA ASP A 293 22.09 11.70 -2.24
C ASP A 293 20.63 11.63 -2.73
N LEU A 294 19.71 11.04 -1.96
CA LEU A 294 18.33 10.82 -2.40
C LEU A 294 17.53 12.12 -2.56
N VAL A 295 17.70 13.09 -1.65
CA VAL A 295 16.89 14.32 -1.65
C VAL A 295 16.94 15.10 -2.97
N PRO A 296 18.12 15.44 -3.55
CA PRO A 296 18.17 16.10 -4.86
C PRO A 296 17.53 15.25 -5.96
N ILE A 297 17.85 13.95 -6.01
CA ILE A 297 17.35 13.04 -7.05
C ILE A 297 15.82 12.93 -7.02
N VAL A 298 15.22 12.86 -5.83
CA VAL A 298 13.76 12.78 -5.67
C VAL A 298 13.11 14.11 -6.03
N ALA A 299 13.70 15.24 -5.64
CA ALA A 299 13.19 16.55 -6.02
C ALA A 299 13.16 16.72 -7.56
N ASP A 300 14.24 16.34 -8.25
CA ASP A 300 14.33 16.41 -9.71
C ASP A 300 13.29 15.48 -10.37
N LEU A 301 13.17 14.23 -9.88
CA LEU A 301 12.15 13.29 -10.38
C LEU A 301 10.72 13.83 -10.23
N LEU A 302 10.42 14.49 -9.10
CA LEU A 302 9.12 15.09 -8.84
C LEU A 302 8.82 16.23 -9.83
N VAL A 303 9.81 17.06 -10.15
CA VAL A 303 9.67 18.13 -11.15
C VAL A 303 9.47 17.53 -12.54
N GLU A 304 10.35 16.62 -12.95
CA GLU A 304 10.36 16.04 -14.30
C GLU A 304 9.11 15.22 -14.63
N ARG A 305 8.56 14.49 -13.66
CA ARG A 305 7.54 13.45 -13.92
C ARG A 305 6.22 13.63 -13.18
N PHE A 306 6.21 14.45 -12.12
CA PHE A 306 5.05 14.58 -11.23
C PHE A 306 4.52 16.02 -11.14
N GLY A 307 5.07 16.95 -11.93
CA GLY A 307 4.60 18.33 -12.01
C GLY A 307 4.92 19.17 -10.77
N ALA A 308 5.89 18.74 -9.96
CA ALA A 308 6.34 19.55 -8.84
C ALA A 308 7.04 20.82 -9.33
N VAL A 309 6.93 21.89 -8.54
CA VAL A 309 7.54 23.19 -8.84
C VAL A 309 8.63 23.46 -7.81
N PRO A 310 9.86 23.80 -8.21
CA PRO A 310 10.90 24.22 -7.27
C PRO A 310 10.41 25.39 -6.40
N ARG A 311 10.70 25.34 -5.11
CA ARG A 311 10.53 26.50 -4.23
C ARG A 311 11.74 27.40 -4.44
N GLU A 312 11.50 28.68 -4.67
CA GLU A 312 12.55 29.69 -4.57
C GLU A 312 13.11 29.61 -3.16
N ARG A 313 14.42 29.37 -3.04
CA ARG A 313 15.10 29.66 -1.78
C ARG A 313 15.19 31.17 -1.73
N GLU A 314 14.75 31.78 -0.63
CA GLU A 314 15.42 33.01 -0.19
C GLU A 314 16.88 32.58 -0.02
N GLU A 315 17.70 32.89 -1.03
CA GLU A 315 19.13 32.70 -0.95
C GLU A 315 19.61 33.45 0.28
N ASP A 316 20.52 32.83 1.02
CA ASP A 316 21.16 33.38 2.20
C ASP A 316 21.51 34.86 1.98
N GLU A 317 20.73 35.77 2.58
CA GLU A 317 21.18 37.12 2.84
C GLU A 317 22.34 37.00 3.84
N GLU A 318 23.54 37.10 3.28
CA GLU A 318 24.89 37.25 3.88
C GLU A 318 25.71 36.00 4.25
#